data_AF-A0AAF0LN39-F1
#
_entry.id   AF-A0AAF0LN39-F1
#
_cell.length_a   1.000
_cell.length_b   1.000
_cell.length_c   1.000
_cell.angle_alpha   90.00
_cell.angle_beta   90.00
_cell.angle_gamma   90.00
#
_symmetry.space_group_name_H-M   'P 1'
#
loop_
_entity.id
_entity.type
_entity.pdbx_description
1 polymer ?
#
loop_
_entity_poly.entity_id
_entity_poly.type
_entity_poly.pdbx_seq_one_letter_code
_entity_poly.pdbx_strand_id
1 'polypeptide(L)'
;MIEYNDDDAHRRELSRKLQLLMDVVEANSGHRPPYKEIAAEIEAQGASMSRPRWGYMLGGNGPAVRDQRLLAALATYFGVPAEYLTDAAGNTDVPERVQAQLELVLELRKREVVAFATRRLGEFASADEIREFTDHLRRLDESGGTS
;
A
#
# COMPACT_ATOMS: atom_id res chain seq x y z
N MET A 1 28.79 -15.65 -7.56
CA MET A 1 27.49 -15.38 -8.18
C MET A 1 26.49 -15.38 -7.03
N ILE A 2 26.16 -14.21 -6.49
CA ILE A 2 25.36 -14.11 -5.27
C ILE A 2 23.89 -14.05 -5.68
N GLU A 3 23.06 -14.98 -5.19
CA GLU A 3 21.59 -15.00 -5.28
C GLU A 3 20.92 -13.81 -4.53
N TYR A 4 21.57 -12.65 -4.48
CA TYR A 4 21.10 -11.46 -3.75
C TYR A 4 20.37 -10.51 -4.71
N ASN A 5 19.14 -10.84 -5.08
CA ASN A 5 18.22 -9.81 -5.60
C ASN A 5 16.74 -10.24 -5.61
N ASP A 6 16.44 -11.53 -5.78
CA ASP A 6 15.06 -12.00 -5.98
C ASP A 6 14.22 -11.89 -4.70
N ASP A 7 14.76 -12.36 -3.57
CA ASP A 7 14.08 -12.26 -2.28
C ASP A 7 13.85 -10.80 -1.88
N ASP A 8 14.78 -9.90 -2.20
CA ASP A 8 14.69 -8.48 -1.90
C ASP A 8 13.61 -7.80 -2.73
N ALA A 9 13.57 -8.09 -4.03
CA ALA A 9 12.51 -7.63 -4.93
C ALA A 9 11.14 -8.17 -4.48
N HIS A 10 11.05 -9.47 -4.19
CA HIS A 10 9.83 -10.14 -3.73
C HIS A 10 9.26 -9.50 -2.46
N ARG A 11 10.10 -9.23 -1.46
CA ARG A 11 9.66 -8.59 -0.21
C ARG A 11 9.18 -7.16 -0.41
N ARG A 12 9.93 -6.38 -1.19
CA ARG A 12 9.56 -4.98 -1.48
C ARG A 12 8.23 -4.92 -2.21
N GLU A 13 8.02 -5.79 -3.19
CA GLU A 13 6.79 -5.80 -3.98
C GLU A 13 5.59 -6.30 -3.16
N LEU A 14 5.76 -7.38 -2.38
CA LEU A 14 4.71 -7.85 -1.46
C LEU A 14 4.33 -6.77 -0.45
N SER A 15 5.32 -6.09 0.14
CA SER A 15 5.10 -4.98 1.07
C SER A 15 4.34 -3.83 0.42
N ARG A 16 4.73 -3.43 -0.80
CA ARG A 16 4.04 -2.39 -1.57
C ARG A 16 2.58 -2.74 -1.83
N LYS A 17 2.30 -3.98 -2.28
CA LYS A 17 0.94 -4.48 -2.51
C LYS A 17 0.11 -4.49 -1.23
N LEU A 18 0.66 -4.99 -0.12
CA LEU A 18 -0.06 -5.05 1.16
C LEU A 18 -0.34 -3.66 1.74
N GLN A 19 0.61 -2.71 1.64
CA GLN A 19 0.39 -1.33 2.08
C GLN A 19 -0.73 -0.67 1.28
N LEU A 20 -0.71 -0.82 -0.04
CA LEU A 20 -1.78 -0.31 -0.91
C LEU A 20 -3.16 -0.86 -0.50
N LEU A 21 -3.26 -2.16 -0.27
CA LEU A 21 -4.53 -2.79 0.13
C LEU A 21 -5.00 -2.30 1.51
N MET A 22 -4.08 -2.10 2.46
CA MET A 22 -4.42 -1.50 3.76
C MET A 22 -4.93 -0.07 3.63
N ASP A 23 -4.29 0.74 2.78
CA ASP A 23 -4.69 2.12 2.54
C ASP A 23 -6.06 2.22 1.87
N VAL A 24 -6.39 1.27 0.99
CA VAL A 24 -7.71 1.11 0.36
C VAL A 24 -8.77 0.78 1.40
N VAL A 25 -8.51 -0.20 2.28
CA VAL A 25 -9.47 -0.57 3.34
C VAL A 25 -9.70 0.61 4.30
N GLU A 26 -8.64 1.30 4.69
CA GLU A 26 -8.72 2.49 5.54
C GLU A 26 -9.52 3.63 4.86
N ALA A 27 -9.54 3.68 3.52
CA ALA A 27 -10.28 4.71 2.77
C ALA A 27 -11.76 4.43 2.84
N ASN A 28 -12.11 3.18 2.57
CA ASN A 28 -13.49 2.74 2.43
C ASN A 28 -14.19 2.62 3.79
N SER A 29 -13.45 2.23 4.84
CA SER A 29 -14.00 2.02 6.18
C SER A 29 -13.79 3.19 7.13
N GLY A 30 -12.92 4.13 6.79
CA GLY A 30 -12.54 5.26 7.65
C GLY A 30 -11.60 4.89 8.81
N HIS A 31 -11.17 3.64 8.92
CA HIS A 31 -10.19 3.21 9.92
C HIS A 31 -9.26 2.11 9.39
N ARG A 32 -8.01 2.11 9.85
CA ARG A 32 -7.08 1.03 9.53
C ARG A 32 -7.44 -0.25 10.31
N PRO A 33 -7.66 -1.40 9.65
CA PRO A 33 -8.06 -2.61 10.35
C PRO A 33 -6.94 -3.09 11.30
N PRO A 34 -7.27 -3.45 12.55
CA PRO A 34 -6.29 -3.97 13.48
C PRO A 34 -5.90 -5.40 13.08
N TYR A 35 -4.62 -5.74 13.27
CA TYR A 35 -4.10 -7.11 13.03
C TYR A 35 -4.99 -8.23 13.56
N LYS A 36 -5.64 -8.07 14.73
CA LYS A 36 -6.46 -9.14 15.32
C LYS A 36 -7.65 -9.51 14.44
N GLU A 37 -8.23 -8.52 13.77
CA GLU A 37 -9.34 -8.73 12.83
C GLU A 37 -8.85 -9.50 11.59
N ILE A 38 -7.75 -9.01 10.98
CA ILE A 38 -7.13 -9.65 9.83
C ILE A 38 -6.75 -11.10 10.18
N ALA A 39 -6.07 -11.31 11.31
CA ALA A 39 -5.65 -12.64 11.74
C ALA A 39 -6.84 -13.60 11.96
N ALA A 40 -7.94 -13.12 12.55
CA ALA A 40 -9.14 -13.94 12.75
C ALA A 40 -9.76 -14.37 11.42
N GLU A 41 -9.80 -13.48 10.42
CA GLU A 41 -10.32 -13.79 9.09
C GLU A 41 -9.40 -14.77 8.34
N ILE A 42 -8.08 -14.60 8.45
CA ILE A 42 -7.10 -15.55 7.90
C ILE A 42 -7.23 -16.94 8.56
N GLU A 43 -7.47 -16.99 9.87
CA GLU A 43 -7.72 -18.23 10.62
C GLU A 43 -9.03 -18.91 10.19
N ALA A 44 -10.10 -18.15 9.96
CA ALA A 44 -11.37 -18.66 9.44
C ALA A 44 -11.21 -19.34 8.05
N GLN A 45 -10.21 -18.91 7.28
CA GLN A 45 -9.87 -19.47 5.97
C GLN A 45 -8.84 -20.61 6.05
N GLY A 46 -8.46 -21.05 7.25
CA GLY A 46 -7.58 -22.20 7.47
C GLY A 46 -6.08 -21.89 7.32
N ALA A 47 -5.70 -20.62 7.29
CA ALA A 47 -4.31 -20.17 7.34
C ALA A 47 -4.01 -19.51 8.69
N SER A 48 -2.74 -19.26 9.02
CA SER A 48 -2.40 -18.54 10.25
C SER A 48 -1.26 -17.56 10.02
N MET A 49 -1.31 -16.45 10.74
CA MET A 49 -0.35 -15.37 10.62
C MET A 49 -0.02 -14.84 12.00
N SER A 50 1.26 -14.88 12.38
CA SER A 50 1.71 -14.25 13.62
C SER A 50 1.89 -12.75 13.44
N ARG A 51 1.78 -11.99 14.55
CA ARG A 51 1.94 -10.53 14.56
C ARG A 51 3.32 -10.06 14.06
N PRO A 52 4.44 -10.70 14.43
CA PRO A 52 5.75 -10.34 13.86
C PRO A 52 5.81 -10.60 12.36
N ARG A 53 5.29 -11.75 11.88
CA ARG A 53 5.26 -12.07 10.44
C ARG A 53 4.43 -11.04 9.66
N TRP A 54 3.29 -10.61 10.20
CA TRP A 54 2.49 -9.52 9.63
C TRP A 54 3.27 -8.21 9.52
N GLY A 55 3.96 -7.80 10.60
CA GLY A 55 4.78 -6.59 10.62
C GLY A 55 5.92 -6.63 9.60
N TYR A 56 6.59 -7.77 9.47
CA TYR A 56 7.65 -8.01 8.48
C TYR A 56 7.13 -7.94 7.04
N MET A 57 6.00 -8.59 6.74
CA MET A 57 5.38 -8.52 5.42
C MET A 57 4.94 -7.09 5.04
N LEU A 58 4.27 -6.39 5.95
CA LEU A 58 3.90 -4.98 5.75
C LEU A 58 5.11 -4.09 5.56
N GLY A 59 6.15 -4.28 6.38
CA GLY A 59 7.35 -3.45 6.36
C GLY A 59 8.39 -3.81 5.30
N GLY A 60 8.19 -4.91 4.55
CA GLY A 60 9.15 -5.39 3.55
C GLY A 60 10.50 -5.81 4.14
N ASN A 61 10.54 -6.05 5.45
CA ASN A 61 11.73 -6.43 6.20
C ASN A 61 11.55 -7.85 6.75
N GLY A 62 12.64 -8.61 6.91
CA GLY A 62 12.57 -10.02 7.33
C GLY A 62 12.56 -11.02 6.16
N PRO A 63 12.09 -12.25 6.37
CA PRO A 63 12.13 -13.31 5.35
C PRO A 63 11.16 -13.08 4.19
N ALA A 64 11.53 -13.52 2.97
CA ALA A 64 10.62 -13.53 1.83
C ALA A 64 9.49 -14.54 2.06
N VAL A 65 8.24 -14.05 2.16
CA VAL A 65 7.07 -14.89 2.38
C VAL A 65 6.50 -15.37 1.05
N ARG A 66 6.54 -16.68 0.83
CA ARG A 66 5.98 -17.36 -0.36
C ARG A 66 4.92 -18.40 0.00
N ASP A 67 4.39 -18.35 1.22
CA ASP A 67 3.33 -19.23 1.68
C ASP A 67 2.03 -18.95 0.90
N GLN A 68 1.75 -19.81 -0.07
CA GLN A 68 0.63 -19.67 -1.00
C GLN A 68 -0.72 -19.64 -0.29
N ARG A 69 -0.88 -20.42 0.79
CA ARG A 69 -2.15 -20.46 1.54
C ARG A 69 -2.38 -19.16 2.29
N LEU A 70 -1.34 -18.66 2.95
CA LEU A 70 -1.41 -17.37 3.65
C LEU A 70 -1.68 -16.22 2.67
N LEU A 71 -0.98 -16.17 1.55
CA LEU A 71 -1.12 -15.11 0.55
C LEU A 71 -2.49 -15.13 -0.13
N ALA A 72 -3.03 -16.32 -0.45
CA ALA A 72 -4.38 -16.46 -0.98
C ALA A 72 -5.46 -16.05 0.03
N ALA A 73 -5.26 -16.37 1.32
CA ALA A 73 -6.18 -15.95 2.37
C ALA A 73 -6.17 -14.41 2.56
N LEU A 74 -4.98 -13.79 2.51
CA LEU A 74 -4.84 -12.33 2.53
C LEU A 74 -5.52 -11.69 1.31
N ALA A 75 -5.34 -12.28 0.12
CA ALA A 75 -5.98 -11.78 -1.09
C ALA A 75 -7.52 -11.83 -0.97
N THR A 76 -8.04 -12.93 -0.42
CA THR A 76 -9.48 -13.09 -0.15
C THR A 76 -9.99 -12.05 0.85
N TYR A 77 -9.27 -11.81 1.96
CA TYR A 77 -9.61 -10.75 2.92
C TYR A 77 -9.73 -9.37 2.26
N PHE A 78 -8.77 -9.02 1.41
CA PHE A 78 -8.76 -7.74 0.70
C PHE A 78 -9.69 -7.70 -0.52
N GLY A 79 -10.36 -8.81 -0.86
CA GLY A 79 -11.25 -8.90 -2.01
C GLY A 79 -10.54 -8.83 -3.37
N VAL A 80 -9.27 -9.24 -3.44
CA VAL A 80 -8.48 -9.28 -4.68
C VAL A 80 -8.23 -10.72 -5.13
N PRO A 81 -7.96 -10.97 -6.43
CA PRO A 81 -7.56 -12.29 -6.91
C PRO A 81 -6.32 -12.82 -6.17
N ALA A 82 -6.27 -14.12 -5.92
CA ALA A 82 -5.16 -14.74 -5.19
C ALA A 82 -3.80 -14.48 -5.85
N GLU A 83 -3.79 -14.49 -7.18
CA GLU A 83 -2.63 -14.24 -8.04
C GLU A 83 -1.99 -12.87 -7.77
N TYR A 84 -2.78 -11.90 -7.30
CA TYR A 84 -2.27 -10.58 -6.96
C TYR A 84 -1.18 -10.62 -5.90
N LEU A 85 -1.34 -11.47 -4.85
CA LEU A 85 -0.37 -11.58 -3.76
C LEU A 85 0.57 -12.78 -3.92
N THR A 86 0.14 -13.84 -4.60
CA THR A 86 0.98 -15.04 -4.79
C THR A 86 2.03 -14.86 -5.88
N ASP A 87 1.79 -13.98 -6.86
CA ASP A 87 2.76 -13.55 -7.85
C ASP A 87 3.32 -12.17 -7.50
N ALA A 88 4.08 -12.13 -6.40
CA ALA A 88 4.76 -10.91 -5.98
C ALA A 88 5.92 -10.51 -6.92
N ALA A 89 6.28 -11.30 -7.94
CA ALA A 89 7.23 -10.89 -8.97
C ALA A 89 6.57 -10.04 -10.07
N GLY A 90 5.23 -9.97 -10.11
CA GLY A 90 4.49 -9.12 -11.05
C GLY A 90 4.38 -9.69 -12.46
N ASN A 91 4.47 -11.01 -12.63
CA ASN A 91 4.34 -11.67 -13.93
C ASN A 91 2.87 -11.92 -14.36
N THR A 92 1.91 -11.67 -13.47
CA THR A 92 0.49 -11.88 -13.74
C THR A 92 -0.19 -10.53 -13.92
N ASP A 93 -0.75 -10.33 -15.12
CA ASP A 93 -1.67 -9.22 -15.40
C ASP A 93 -2.80 -9.25 -14.37
N VAL A 94 -2.73 -8.31 -13.43
CA VAL A 94 -3.81 -8.05 -12.49
C VAL A 94 -5.03 -7.66 -13.33
N PRO A 95 -6.18 -8.35 -13.23
CA PRO A 95 -7.30 -8.10 -14.13
C PRO A 95 -7.64 -6.61 -14.18
N GLU A 96 -7.78 -6.04 -15.39
CA GLU A 96 -8.00 -4.59 -15.62
C GLU A 96 -9.06 -3.97 -14.70
N ARG A 97 -10.08 -4.74 -14.31
CA ARG A 97 -11.11 -4.30 -13.36
C ARG A 97 -10.56 -3.99 -11.98
N VAL A 98 -9.65 -4.83 -11.47
CA VAL A 98 -9.00 -4.64 -10.16
C VAL A 98 -8.01 -3.49 -10.24
N GLN A 99 -7.28 -3.38 -11.35
CA GLN A 99 -6.41 -2.22 -11.61
C GLN A 99 -7.21 -0.91 -11.64
N ALA A 100 -8.33 -0.85 -12.36
CA ALA A 100 -9.19 0.32 -12.41
C ALA A 100 -9.84 0.66 -11.05
N GLN A 101 -10.19 -0.36 -10.25
CA GLN A 101 -10.70 -0.17 -8.89
C GLN A 101 -9.60 0.36 -7.95
N LEU A 102 -8.38 -0.14 -8.06
CA LEU A 102 -7.23 0.36 -7.31
C LEU A 102 -6.87 1.80 -7.71
N GLU A 103 -6.87 2.11 -9.01
CA GLU A 103 -6.63 3.46 -9.54
C GLU A 103 -7.70 4.44 -9.06
N LEU A 104 -8.97 4.01 -9.06
CA LEU A 104 -10.07 4.82 -8.52
C LEU A 104 -9.87 5.10 -7.03
N VAL A 105 -9.51 4.09 -6.22
CA VAL A 105 -9.26 4.32 -4.80
C VAL A 105 -8.05 5.21 -4.57
N LEU A 106 -6.96 5.03 -5.33
CA LEU A 106 -5.78 5.90 -5.28
C LEU A 106 -6.13 7.35 -5.63
N GLU A 107 -6.97 7.56 -6.64
CA GLU A 107 -7.42 8.89 -7.06
C GLU A 107 -8.32 9.55 -6.00
N LEU A 108 -9.22 8.79 -5.37
CA LEU A 108 -10.01 9.26 -4.23
C LEU A 108 -9.10 9.63 -3.03
N ARG A 109 -8.07 8.82 -2.76
CA ARG A 109 -7.09 9.10 -1.70
C ARG A 109 -6.28 10.37 -1.94
N LYS A 110 -5.81 10.58 -3.17
CA LYS A 110 -5.13 11.84 -3.54
C LYS A 110 -6.03 13.04 -3.23
N ARG A 111 -7.31 12.95 -3.57
CA ARG A 111 -8.29 14.03 -3.33
C ARG A 111 -8.56 14.24 -1.84
N GLU A 112 -8.71 13.17 -1.06
CA GLU A 112 -8.88 13.27 0.40
C GLU A 112 -7.67 13.88 1.10
N VAL A 113 -6.46 13.46 0.73
CA VAL A 113 -5.21 14.02 1.27
C VAL A 113 -5.09 15.49 0.92
N VAL A 114 -5.38 15.87 -0.33
CA VAL A 114 -5.39 17.28 -0.75
C VAL A 114 -6.43 18.07 0.04
N ALA A 115 -7.67 17.60 0.12
CA ALA A 115 -8.75 18.30 0.85
C ALA A 115 -8.44 18.45 2.35
N PHE A 116 -7.87 17.40 2.96
CA PHE A 116 -7.42 17.43 4.35
C PHE A 116 -6.25 18.38 4.57
N ALA A 117 -5.25 18.36 3.67
CA ALA A 117 -4.13 19.29 3.70
C ALA A 117 -4.61 20.74 3.51
N THR A 118 -5.53 21.01 2.59
CA THR A 118 -6.12 22.35 2.37
C THR A 118 -6.85 22.84 3.62
N ARG A 119 -7.66 21.98 4.25
CA ARG A 119 -8.41 22.35 5.46
C ARG A 119 -7.50 22.64 6.65
N ARG A 120 -6.46 21.82 6.83
CA ARG A 120 -5.50 21.95 7.92
C ARG A 120 -4.54 23.12 7.70
N LEU A 121 -4.09 23.34 6.46
CA LEU A 121 -3.28 24.51 6.12
C LEU A 121 -4.08 25.80 6.32
N GLY A 122 -5.36 25.84 5.98
CA GLY A 122 -6.21 27.01 6.26
C GLY A 122 -6.45 27.30 7.75
N GLU A 123 -6.22 26.33 8.65
CA GLU A 123 -6.25 26.54 10.10
C GLU A 123 -4.94 27.12 10.66
N PHE A 124 -3.80 26.91 10.00
CA PHE A 124 -2.47 27.24 10.53
C PHE A 124 -1.64 28.19 9.64
N ALA A 125 -2.06 28.45 8.42
CA ALA A 125 -1.34 29.26 7.43
C ALA A 125 -2.31 30.06 6.55
N SER A 126 -1.95 31.30 6.24
CA SER A 126 -2.69 32.17 5.34
C SER A 126 -2.53 31.74 3.88
N ALA A 127 -3.43 32.21 3.02
CA ALA A 127 -3.42 31.90 1.59
C ALA A 127 -2.13 32.38 0.88
N ASP A 128 -1.42 33.37 1.43
CA ASP A 128 -0.13 33.84 0.90
C ASP A 128 1.01 32.89 1.31
N GLU A 129 1.04 32.42 2.56
CA GLU A 129 2.06 31.46 3.06
C GLU A 129 1.95 30.10 2.35
N ILE A 130 0.73 29.64 2.08
CA ILE A 130 0.49 28.42 1.30
C ILE A 130 1.00 28.59 -0.14
N ARG A 131 0.80 29.76 -0.76
CA ARG A 131 1.31 30.06 -2.11
C ARG A 131 2.83 30.10 -2.13
N GLU A 132 3.45 30.75 -1.16
CA GLU A 132 4.91 30.82 -1.05
C GLU A 132 5.53 29.43 -0.87
N PHE A 133 4.97 28.59 0.00
CA PHE A 133 5.42 27.21 0.20
C PHE A 133 5.23 26.35 -1.06
N THR A 134 4.08 26.47 -1.73
CA THR A 134 3.79 25.72 -2.98
C THR A 134 4.75 26.13 -4.11
N ASP A 135 5.07 27.42 -4.22
CA ASP A 135 6.04 27.93 -5.20
C ASP A 135 7.47 27.51 -4.86
N HIS A 136 7.77 27.23 -3.59
CA HIS A 136 9.06 26.70 -3.18
C HIS A 136 9.19 25.21 -3.52
N LEU A 137 8.16 24.40 -3.28
CA LEU A 137 8.12 22.99 -3.68
C LEU A 137 8.22 22.82 -5.20
N ARG A 138 7.50 23.64 -5.98
CA ARG A 138 7.55 23.61 -7.44
C ARG A 138 8.97 23.92 -7.96
N ARG A 139 9.66 24.88 -7.36
CA ARG A 139 11.06 25.20 -7.67
C ARG A 139 12.03 24.06 -7.35
N LEU A 140 11.77 23.27 -6.30
CA LEU A 140 12.59 22.11 -5.95
C LEU A 140 12.44 20.97 -6.97
N ASP A 141 11.21 20.70 -7.44
CA ASP A 141 10.97 19.72 -8.52
C ASP A 141 11.65 20.13 -9.83
N GLU A 142 11.61 21.42 -10.18
CA GLU A 142 12.27 21.96 -11.37
C GLU A 142 13.81 21.91 -11.26
N SER A 143 14.34 21.99 -10.04
CA SER A 143 15.79 21.89 -9.76
C SER A 143 16.30 20.45 -9.75
N GLY A 144 15.44 19.46 -9.50
CA GLY A 144 15.77 18.03 -9.51
C GLY A 144 15.73 17.38 -10.90
N GLY A 145 15.18 18.07 -11.91
CA GLY A 145 15.03 17.58 -13.29
C GLY A 145 16.21 17.83 -14.23
N THR A 146 17.32 18.41 -13.75
CA THR A 146 18.51 18.65 -14.57
C THR A 146 19.73 17.99 -13.94
N SER A 147 19.89 16.68 -14.13
CA SER A 147 21.17 15.96 -14.12
C SER A 147 21.01 14.57 -14.73
#